data_AF-A0A4U0Y4V2-F1
#
_entry.id   AF-A0A4U0Y4V2-F1
#
_cell.length_a   1.000
_cell.length_b   1.000
_cell.length_c   1.000
_cell.angle_alpha   90.00
_cell.angle_beta   90.00
_cell.angle_gamma   90.00
#
_symmetry.space_group_name_H-M   'P 1'
#
loop_
_entity.id
_entity.type
_entity.pdbx_description
1 polymer ?
#
loop_
_entity_poly.entity_id
_entity_poly.type
_entity_poly.pdbx_seq_one_letter_code
_entity_poly.pdbx_strand_id
1 'polypeptide(L)'
;MATASSPTLAPSVIKHAKLAFDQQGTGAEGFDTFMKHLADTGSSEAVPIELDTSHRISHYFISSSHNTYLSGNQLWSKSSVEAYKDVLKRGCRCIEIDVWDGDGAASPHASEDEGGEKLRGLVRKGLHKLHLKGREVEVETKRPDSPAGDSMLMPTPWRTNSGRTEPRVLHGHTATKEVPFREVCEVIRDYAFRASDQPLIVSLEVHCSLAQQGIMVEIMTDYWKPFLVPPPDDFCDTTPMPTLASLRKRILIKVKYSAPSKKTEQHLPPVTRARASSNASGEQDSDSNEAQVEPQGKKGNICEA
;
A
#
# COMPACT_ATOMS: atom_id res chain seq x y z
N MET A 1 -15.70 29.45 17.63
CA MET A 1 -15.27 28.57 18.74
C MET A 1 -16.50 28.21 19.54
N ALA A 2 -17.01 26.99 19.41
CA ALA A 2 -18.09 26.52 20.26
C ALA A 2 -17.51 26.27 21.65
N THR A 3 -17.96 27.04 22.65
CA THR A 3 -17.67 26.75 24.05
C THR A 3 -18.31 25.40 24.37
N ALA A 4 -17.51 24.35 24.47
CA ALA A 4 -18.00 23.04 24.89
C ALA A 4 -18.65 23.20 26.27
N SER A 5 -19.98 23.10 26.35
CA SER A 5 -20.65 23.03 27.65
C SER A 5 -20.21 21.72 28.29
N SER A 6 -19.44 21.80 29.38
CA SER A 6 -19.06 20.62 30.15
C SER A 6 -20.32 19.83 30.48
N PRO A 7 -20.36 18.51 30.24
CA PRO A 7 -21.53 17.71 30.55
C PRO A 7 -21.85 17.84 32.05
N THR A 8 -22.95 18.50 32.38
CA THR A 8 -23.37 18.70 33.77
C THR A 8 -23.97 17.40 34.29
N LEU A 9 -23.35 16.83 35.33
CA LEU A 9 -23.90 15.69 36.05
C LEU A 9 -25.30 16.00 36.58
N ALA A 10 -26.14 14.97 36.72
CA ALA A 10 -27.48 15.14 37.27
C ALA A 10 -27.44 15.71 38.71
N PRO A 11 -28.40 16.56 39.12
CA PRO A 11 -28.40 17.17 40.46
C PRO A 11 -28.36 16.15 41.61
N SER A 12 -28.98 14.98 41.43
CA SER A 12 -28.92 13.88 42.40
C SER A 12 -27.50 13.33 42.56
N VAL A 13 -26.76 13.18 41.46
CA VAL A 13 -25.36 12.73 41.46
C VAL A 13 -24.48 13.74 42.18
N ILE A 14 -24.64 15.03 41.89
CA ILE A 14 -23.88 16.11 42.56
C ILE A 14 -24.16 16.11 44.06
N LYS A 15 -25.43 15.97 44.46
CA LYS A 15 -25.82 15.91 45.88
C LYS A 15 -25.15 14.74 46.61
N HIS A 16 -25.18 13.54 46.02
CA HIS A 16 -24.56 12.37 46.63
C HIS A 16 -23.03 12.44 46.64
N ALA A 17 -22.42 12.95 45.56
CA ALA A 17 -20.97 13.17 45.47
C ALA A 17 -20.48 14.16 46.52
N LYS A 18 -21.21 15.26 46.75
CA LYS A 18 -20.88 16.25 47.78
C LYS A 18 -20.97 15.66 49.18
N LEU A 19 -22.05 14.92 49.47
CA LEU A 19 -22.21 14.25 50.76
C LEU A 19 -21.05 13.27 51.05
N ALA A 20 -20.63 12.50 50.04
CA ALA A 20 -19.50 11.57 50.16
C ALA A 20 -18.16 12.29 50.33
N PHE A 21 -17.94 13.39 49.59
CA PHE A 21 -16.73 14.22 49.71
C PHE A 21 -16.60 14.82 51.12
N ASP A 22 -17.68 15.37 51.65
CA ASP A 22 -17.70 16.00 52.98
C ASP A 22 -17.45 14.98 54.11
N GLN A 23 -17.77 13.69 53.91
CA GLN A 23 -17.51 12.61 54.88
C GLN A 23 -16.04 12.18 54.96
N GLN A 24 -15.23 12.40 53.92
CA GLN A 24 -13.84 11.91 53.87
C GLN A 24 -12.82 12.81 54.60
N GLY A 25 -13.24 13.99 55.08
CA GLY A 25 -12.36 14.95 55.73
C GLY A 25 -11.53 15.73 54.71
N THR A 26 -11.62 17.05 54.77
CA THR A 26 -11.14 17.97 53.73
C THR A 26 -9.62 17.90 53.53
N GLY A 27 -9.17 17.58 52.31
CA GLY A 27 -7.94 18.15 51.77
C GLY A 27 -8.08 19.67 51.61
N ALA A 28 -6.97 20.39 51.39
CA ALA A 28 -6.93 21.86 51.36
C ALA A 28 -7.81 22.52 50.27
N GLU A 29 -8.41 21.75 49.37
CA GLU A 29 -9.22 22.24 48.25
C GLU A 29 -10.69 21.78 48.38
N GLY A 30 -11.63 22.69 48.08
CA GLY A 30 -13.07 22.44 48.25
C GLY A 30 -13.69 21.58 47.14
N PHE A 31 -14.93 21.12 47.38
CA PHE A 31 -15.69 20.24 46.46
C PHE A 31 -15.74 20.74 45.01
N ASP A 32 -15.90 22.05 44.79
CA ASP A 32 -15.97 22.62 43.44
C ASP A 32 -14.62 22.51 42.70
N THR A 33 -13.51 22.56 43.45
CA THR A 33 -12.15 22.38 42.89
C THR A 33 -11.92 20.93 42.53
N PHE A 34 -12.36 20.00 43.38
CA PHE A 34 -12.36 18.56 43.09
C PHE A 34 -13.17 18.23 41.84
N MET A 35 -14.39 18.76 41.71
CA MET A 35 -15.24 18.54 40.53
C MET A 35 -14.64 19.14 39.27
N LYS A 36 -14.00 20.32 39.38
CA LYS A 36 -13.27 20.94 38.27
C LYS A 36 -12.09 20.09 37.83
N HIS A 37 -11.35 19.50 38.76
CA HIS A 37 -10.28 18.56 38.45
C HIS A 37 -10.82 17.31 37.75
N LEU A 38 -11.86 16.66 38.30
CA LEU A 38 -12.44 15.46 37.67
C LEU A 38 -12.97 15.70 36.24
N ALA A 39 -13.50 16.89 35.98
CA ALA A 39 -13.98 17.29 34.65
C ALA A 39 -12.86 17.81 33.73
N ASP A 40 -11.65 17.98 34.25
CA ASP A 40 -10.50 18.40 33.47
C ASP A 40 -10.09 17.26 32.52
N THR A 41 -9.78 17.61 31.28
CA THR A 41 -9.37 16.63 30.27
C THR A 41 -8.08 15.91 30.65
N GLY A 42 -7.20 16.55 31.45
CA GLY A 42 -5.99 15.95 31.98
C GLY A 42 -6.25 14.81 32.96
N SER A 43 -7.39 14.81 33.65
CA SER A 43 -7.76 13.75 34.61
C SER A 43 -8.26 12.47 33.95
N SER A 44 -8.41 12.46 32.62
CA SER A 44 -8.71 11.29 31.80
C SER A 44 -7.56 10.87 30.91
N GLU A 45 -6.35 11.37 31.14
CA GLU A 45 -5.18 11.00 30.33
C GLU A 45 -4.93 9.49 30.41
N ALA A 46 -4.82 8.87 29.22
CA ALA A 46 -4.44 7.47 29.14
C ALA A 46 -3.02 7.30 29.71
N VAL A 47 -2.83 6.27 30.53
CA VAL A 47 -1.50 5.91 31.03
C VAL A 47 -0.58 5.65 29.82
N PRO A 48 0.62 6.25 29.77
CA PRO A 48 1.58 5.97 28.71
C PRO A 48 1.90 4.48 28.67
N ILE A 49 1.65 3.84 27.52
CA ILE A 49 2.05 2.45 27.29
C ILE A 49 3.45 2.49 26.68
N GLU A 50 4.45 2.00 27.42
CA GLU A 50 5.77 1.76 26.87
C GLU A 50 5.75 0.47 26.04
N LEU A 51 6.11 0.59 24.76
CA LEU A 51 6.22 -0.57 23.86
C LEU A 51 7.60 -1.21 24.04
N ASP A 52 7.65 -2.38 24.68
CA ASP A 52 8.85 -3.22 24.67
C ASP A 52 9.11 -3.72 23.24
N THR A 53 10.28 -3.39 22.68
CA THR A 53 10.68 -3.74 21.31
C THR A 53 11.73 -4.86 21.25
N SER A 54 12.04 -5.48 22.39
CA SER A 54 13.08 -6.51 22.52
C SER A 54 12.65 -7.89 22.00
N HIS A 55 11.35 -8.15 21.91
CA HIS A 55 10.82 -9.43 21.44
C HIS A 55 10.77 -9.52 19.90
N ARG A 56 10.62 -10.76 19.40
CA ARG A 56 10.48 -11.06 17.97
C ARG A 56 9.17 -10.50 17.42
N ILE A 57 9.14 -10.12 16.15
CA ILE A 57 7.94 -9.54 15.52
C ILE A 57 6.67 -10.41 15.64
N SER A 58 6.79 -11.73 15.75
CA SER A 58 5.66 -12.65 15.98
C SER A 58 4.97 -12.51 17.33
N HIS A 59 5.57 -11.81 18.30
CA HIS A 59 5.00 -11.67 19.64
C HIS A 59 4.04 -10.48 19.77
N TYR A 60 3.81 -9.74 18.68
CA TYR A 60 3.03 -8.50 18.69
C TYR A 60 1.76 -8.63 17.88
N PHE A 61 0.69 -7.98 18.36
CA PHE A 61 -0.44 -7.66 17.50
C PHE A 61 -0.08 -6.48 16.59
N ILE A 62 -0.27 -6.66 15.29
CA ILE A 62 0.07 -5.67 14.27
C ILE A 62 -1.22 -5.11 13.68
N SER A 63 -1.43 -3.80 13.86
CA SER A 63 -2.54 -3.08 13.22
C SER A 63 -2.43 -3.22 11.70
N SER A 64 -3.43 -3.86 11.10
CA SER A 64 -3.39 -4.31 9.70
C SER A 64 -4.61 -3.84 8.93
N SER A 65 -4.40 -3.39 7.69
CA SER A 65 -5.42 -2.93 6.76
C SER A 65 -5.54 -3.90 5.59
N HIS A 66 -6.76 -4.30 5.29
CA HIS A 66 -7.12 -5.16 4.15
C HIS A 66 -7.63 -4.31 2.99
N ASN A 67 -7.22 -4.63 1.76
CA ASN A 67 -7.51 -3.86 0.55
C ASN A 67 -7.36 -2.35 0.76
N THR A 68 -6.19 -1.96 1.27
CA THR A 68 -5.92 -0.60 1.78
C THR A 68 -6.22 0.51 0.77
N TYR A 69 -6.09 0.21 -0.52
CA TYR A 69 -6.35 1.16 -1.60
C TYR A 69 -7.84 1.56 -1.73
N LEU A 70 -8.79 0.77 -1.24
CA LEU A 70 -10.22 1.04 -1.41
C LEU A 70 -10.72 2.13 -0.46
N SER A 71 -11.38 3.15 -1.01
CA SER A 71 -11.97 4.24 -0.22
C SER A 71 -13.37 3.92 0.35
N GLY A 72 -13.91 2.73 0.05
CA GLY A 72 -15.29 2.38 0.39
C GLY A 72 -15.57 0.89 0.25
N ASN A 73 -16.69 0.53 -0.39
CA ASN A 73 -17.08 -0.88 -0.56
C ASN A 73 -16.15 -1.65 -1.52
N GLN A 74 -16.23 -2.99 -1.44
CA GLN A 74 -15.36 -3.91 -2.17
C GLN A 74 -15.63 -3.98 -3.69
N LEU A 75 -16.77 -3.51 -4.19
CA LEU A 75 -17.21 -3.82 -5.57
C LEU A 75 -17.17 -2.62 -6.55
N TRP A 76 -17.36 -1.41 -6.04
CA TRP A 76 -17.53 -0.21 -6.88
C TRP A 76 -16.92 1.07 -6.29
N SER A 77 -16.20 0.98 -5.17
CA SER A 77 -15.49 2.15 -4.64
C SER A 77 -14.28 2.51 -5.50
N LYS A 78 -13.69 3.68 -5.25
CA LYS A 78 -12.48 4.11 -5.97
C LYS A 78 -11.25 3.62 -5.21
N SER A 79 -10.21 3.25 -5.93
CA SER A 79 -8.88 3.15 -5.34
C SER A 79 -8.34 4.57 -5.13
N SER A 80 -7.64 4.79 -4.02
CA SER A 80 -7.08 6.10 -3.68
C SER A 80 -5.78 5.97 -2.91
N VAL A 81 -4.78 6.75 -3.30
CA VAL A 81 -3.53 6.86 -2.55
C VAL A 81 -3.72 7.52 -1.18
N GLU A 82 -4.78 8.33 -1.01
CA GLU A 82 -5.12 8.93 0.29
C GLU A 82 -5.53 7.88 1.32
N ALA A 83 -6.07 6.73 0.90
CA ALA A 83 -6.43 5.65 1.81
C ALA A 83 -5.18 5.08 2.51
N TYR A 84 -4.07 4.93 1.79
CA TYR A 84 -2.77 4.56 2.38
C TYR A 84 -2.27 5.61 3.38
N LYS A 85 -2.32 6.88 3.00
CA LYS A 85 -1.92 8.00 3.86
C LYS A 85 -2.72 8.03 5.16
N ASP A 86 -4.04 7.85 5.09
CA ASP A 86 -4.92 7.86 6.25
C ASP A 86 -4.65 6.71 7.21
N VAL A 87 -4.49 5.47 6.72
CA VAL A 87 -4.21 4.34 7.60
C VAL A 87 -2.82 4.46 8.24
N LEU A 88 -1.82 4.94 7.50
CA LEU A 88 -0.47 5.15 8.02
C LEU A 88 -0.43 6.24 9.09
N LYS A 89 -1.16 7.35 8.89
CA LYS A 89 -1.33 8.42 9.89
C LYS A 89 -2.03 7.93 11.16
N ARG A 90 -2.91 6.93 11.05
CA ARG A 90 -3.58 6.27 12.19
C ARG A 90 -2.73 5.18 12.85
N GLY A 91 -1.48 4.97 12.41
CA GLY A 91 -0.57 4.00 13.00
C GLY A 91 -0.71 2.56 12.49
N CYS A 92 -1.42 2.32 11.37
CA CYS A 92 -1.45 1.00 10.74
C CYS A 92 -0.05 0.58 10.28
N ARG A 93 0.36 -0.66 10.56
CA ARG A 93 1.72 -1.21 10.32
C ARG A 93 1.75 -2.40 9.36
N CYS A 94 0.61 -2.80 8.81
CA CYS A 94 0.52 -3.77 7.71
C CYS A 94 -0.51 -3.29 6.70
N ILE A 95 -0.10 -3.09 5.46
CA ILE A 95 -0.95 -2.58 4.37
C ILE A 95 -0.94 -3.55 3.20
N GLU A 96 -1.96 -3.46 2.36
CA GLU A 96 -2.16 -4.34 1.21
C GLU A 96 -2.16 -3.55 -0.11
N ILE A 97 -1.53 -4.13 -1.14
CA ILE A 97 -1.46 -3.57 -2.49
C ILE A 97 -1.73 -4.68 -3.51
N ASP A 98 -2.84 -4.54 -4.24
CA ASP A 98 -3.21 -5.45 -5.33
C ASP A 98 -2.71 -4.86 -6.64
N VAL A 99 -1.61 -5.40 -7.17
CA VAL A 99 -0.89 -4.82 -8.30
C VAL A 99 -1.17 -5.61 -9.58
N TRP A 100 -1.61 -4.90 -10.62
CA TRP A 100 -1.97 -5.44 -11.92
C TRP A 100 -1.14 -4.80 -13.03
N ASP A 101 -1.03 -5.50 -14.17
CA ASP A 101 -0.43 -4.94 -15.38
C ASP A 101 -1.15 -3.65 -15.78
N GLY A 102 -0.37 -2.62 -16.12
CA GLY A 102 -0.92 -1.39 -16.67
C GLY A 102 -1.40 -1.58 -18.11
N ASP A 103 -2.44 -0.83 -18.47
CA ASP A 103 -2.93 -0.77 -19.84
C ASP A 103 -2.11 0.28 -20.59
N GLY A 104 -1.56 -0.05 -21.76
CA GLY A 104 -0.74 0.88 -22.57
C GLY A 104 -1.47 2.12 -23.10
N ALA A 105 -2.65 2.45 -22.59
CA ALA A 105 -3.31 3.72 -22.80
C ALA A 105 -2.70 4.75 -21.83
N ALA A 106 -2.19 5.83 -22.39
CA ALA A 106 -1.37 6.84 -21.72
C ALA A 106 -1.88 7.29 -20.33
N SER A 107 -0.90 7.56 -19.47
CA SER A 107 -0.98 8.31 -18.22
C SER A 107 -2.11 9.36 -18.20
N PRO A 108 -2.94 9.44 -17.14
CA PRO A 108 -3.99 10.46 -17.00
C PRO A 108 -3.47 11.89 -16.77
N HIS A 109 -2.20 12.17 -17.07
CA HIS A 109 -1.57 13.48 -16.98
C HIS A 109 -1.15 14.08 -18.33
N ALA A 110 -1.60 13.52 -19.46
CA ALA A 110 -1.62 14.27 -20.69
C ALA A 110 -2.65 15.41 -20.54
N SER A 111 -2.15 16.63 -20.40
CA SER A 111 -2.93 17.87 -20.50
C SER A 111 -3.91 17.77 -21.68
N GLU A 112 -5.20 17.89 -21.39
CA GLU A 112 -6.21 18.11 -22.41
C GLU A 112 -5.96 19.49 -23.04
N ASP A 113 -5.22 19.50 -24.16
CA ASP A 113 -5.27 20.57 -25.15
C ASP A 113 -5.24 19.97 -26.55
N GLU A 114 -5.86 20.67 -27.49
CA GLU A 114 -6.69 20.18 -28.59
C GLU A 114 -6.11 19.20 -29.63
N GLY A 115 -7.03 18.43 -30.26
CA GLY A 115 -7.02 18.23 -31.71
C GLY A 115 -7.45 16.85 -32.22
N GLY A 116 -8.72 16.67 -32.60
CA GLY A 116 -9.12 15.46 -33.32
C GLY A 116 -10.62 15.24 -33.51
N GLU A 117 -11.28 16.10 -34.27
CA GLU A 117 -12.62 15.82 -34.81
C GLU A 117 -12.62 14.52 -35.63
N LYS A 118 -13.48 13.56 -35.25
CA LYS A 118 -14.45 12.90 -36.16
C LYS A 118 -15.30 11.85 -35.42
N LEU A 119 -16.59 11.86 -35.74
CA LEU A 119 -17.69 11.03 -35.24
C LEU A 119 -18.30 11.42 -33.88
N ARG A 120 -19.27 12.35 -33.93
CA ARG A 120 -20.69 12.01 -33.71
C ARG A 120 -21.57 13.22 -34.06
N GLY A 121 -22.21 13.15 -35.22
CA GLY A 121 -23.30 14.03 -35.59
C GLY A 121 -24.58 13.72 -34.82
N LEU A 122 -25.46 14.73 -34.76
CA LEU A 122 -26.79 14.79 -34.15
C LEU A 122 -26.76 14.72 -32.60
N VAL A 123 -27.08 15.76 -31.84
CA VAL A 123 -28.22 16.69 -31.96
C VAL A 123 -27.85 18.06 -31.36
N ARG A 124 -27.96 19.13 -32.17
CA ARG A 124 -28.04 20.53 -31.70
C ARG A 124 -29.49 20.86 -31.36
N LYS A 125 -29.74 21.58 -30.26
CA LYS A 125 -30.47 22.86 -30.25
C LYS A 125 -30.66 23.43 -28.83
N GLY A 126 -30.22 24.68 -28.65
CA GLY A 126 -30.87 25.64 -27.75
C GLY A 126 -30.05 26.10 -26.54
N LEU A 127 -29.19 27.11 -26.71
CA LEU A 127 -29.45 28.50 -26.31
C LEU A 127 -28.16 29.32 -26.51
N HIS A 128 -28.25 30.39 -27.30
CA HIS A 128 -27.22 31.42 -27.36
C HIS A 128 -27.35 32.36 -26.16
N LYS A 129 -26.21 33.00 -25.84
CA LYS A 129 -26.06 34.35 -25.26
C LYS A 129 -25.85 34.39 -23.75
N LEU A 130 -24.58 34.52 -23.35
CA LEU A 130 -24.07 35.72 -22.68
C LEU A 130 -22.53 35.69 -22.64
N HIS A 131 -21.93 36.65 -23.34
CA HIS A 131 -20.55 37.09 -23.15
C HIS A 131 -20.50 37.93 -21.87
N LEU A 132 -19.60 37.61 -20.94
CA LEU A 132 -18.94 38.62 -20.13
C LEU A 132 -17.51 38.18 -19.81
N LYS A 133 -16.62 39.13 -20.09
CA LYS A 133 -15.17 39.07 -20.14
C LYS A 133 -14.63 39.29 -18.73
N GLY A 134 -14.18 38.21 -18.07
CA GLY A 134 -13.44 38.25 -16.81
C GLY A 134 -12.02 37.76 -17.07
N ARG A 135 -11.05 38.66 -16.93
CA ARG A 135 -9.62 38.36 -17.00
C ARG A 135 -9.20 37.83 -15.63
N GLU A 136 -9.12 36.51 -15.47
CA GLU A 136 -8.49 35.90 -14.30
C GLU A 136 -7.02 35.60 -14.60
N VAL A 137 -6.18 36.08 -13.69
CA VAL A 137 -4.73 35.83 -13.66
C VAL A 137 -4.55 34.43 -13.11
N GLU A 138 -3.95 33.53 -13.88
CA GLU A 138 -3.66 32.17 -13.43
C GLU A 138 -2.49 32.22 -12.43
N VAL A 139 -2.85 32.06 -11.16
CA VAL A 139 -1.92 31.91 -10.04
C VAL A 139 -1.53 30.44 -9.96
N GLU A 140 -0.24 30.17 -10.07
CA GLU A 140 0.38 28.86 -9.87
C GLU A 140 -0.02 28.30 -8.49
N THR A 141 -0.95 27.34 -8.48
CA THR A 141 -1.47 26.73 -7.25
C THR A 141 -0.48 25.68 -6.74
N LYS A 142 0.45 26.11 -5.89
CA LYS A 142 1.20 25.19 -5.01
C LYS A 142 0.22 24.45 -4.10
N ARG A 143 0.37 23.11 -4.02
CA ARG A 143 -0.42 22.26 -3.11
C ARG A 143 -0.26 22.77 -1.66
N PRO A 144 -1.35 23.09 -0.95
CA PRO A 144 -1.30 23.80 0.33
C PRO A 144 -0.72 22.99 1.51
N ASP A 145 -0.43 21.71 1.32
CA ASP A 145 0.05 20.80 2.37
C ASP A 145 1.53 20.37 2.23
N SER A 146 2.35 21.07 1.44
CA SER A 146 3.79 20.78 1.40
C SER A 146 4.48 21.41 2.64
N PRO A 147 4.94 20.62 3.64
CA PRO A 147 5.46 21.20 4.87
C PRO A 147 6.89 21.71 4.66
N ALA A 148 7.14 22.94 5.10
CA ALA A 148 8.47 23.46 5.33
C ALA A 148 9.02 22.88 6.65
N GLY A 149 10.26 22.37 6.62
CA GLY A 149 11.03 22.01 7.83
C GLY A 149 11.05 20.51 8.18
N ASP A 150 11.79 19.73 7.39
CA ASP A 150 12.80 18.73 7.82
C ASP A 150 13.23 17.95 6.56
N SER A 151 13.86 18.67 5.63
CA SER A 151 14.22 18.18 4.29
C SER A 151 15.66 17.66 4.29
N MET A 152 15.91 16.52 4.95
CA MET A 152 17.25 15.91 4.84
C MET A 152 17.35 14.39 4.88
N LEU A 153 16.27 13.63 4.63
CA LEU A 153 16.36 12.15 4.62
C LEU A 153 15.71 11.41 3.44
N MET A 154 15.03 12.10 2.52
CA MET A 154 14.29 11.40 1.44
C MET A 154 14.62 12.03 0.09
N PRO A 155 15.33 11.32 -0.82
CA PRO A 155 15.56 11.79 -2.17
C PRO A 155 14.25 12.09 -2.91
N THR A 156 14.20 13.24 -3.58
CA THR A 156 13.10 13.69 -4.46
C THR A 156 12.96 12.81 -5.72
N PRO A 157 11.76 12.74 -6.35
CA PRO A 157 11.38 11.59 -7.17
C PRO A 157 12.14 11.49 -8.51
N TRP A 158 12.77 10.33 -8.73
CA TRP A 158 13.22 9.85 -10.03
C TRP A 158 11.99 9.43 -10.84
N ARG A 159 11.36 10.36 -11.59
CA ARG A 159 10.43 9.96 -12.66
C ARG A 159 11.26 9.53 -13.86
N THR A 160 11.54 8.24 -13.97
CA THR A 160 12.08 7.69 -15.22
C THR A 160 11.01 7.84 -16.30
N ASN A 161 11.18 8.78 -17.22
CA ASN A 161 10.34 8.90 -18.42
C ASN A 161 10.69 7.75 -19.38
N SER A 162 10.46 6.50 -18.94
CA SER A 162 10.89 5.29 -19.65
C SER A 162 9.99 4.93 -20.82
N GLY A 163 8.87 5.64 -21.00
CA GLY A 163 7.84 5.32 -22.01
C GLY A 163 7.18 3.95 -21.79
N ARG A 164 7.58 3.19 -20.76
CA ARG A 164 7.00 1.90 -20.40
C ARG A 164 5.71 2.13 -19.63
N THR A 165 4.70 1.34 -19.96
CA THR A 165 3.47 1.26 -19.16
C THR A 165 3.82 0.76 -17.76
N GLU A 166 3.35 1.45 -16.73
CA GLU A 166 3.63 1.09 -15.33
C GLU A 166 2.50 0.25 -14.72
N PRO A 167 2.80 -0.54 -13.67
CA PRO A 167 1.78 -1.29 -12.95
C PRO A 167 0.78 -0.35 -12.26
N ARG A 168 -0.43 -0.87 -12.06
CA ARG A 168 -1.55 -0.15 -11.44
C ARG A 168 -2.10 -0.93 -10.27
N VAL A 169 -2.80 -0.23 -9.37
CA VAL A 169 -3.42 -0.79 -8.17
C VAL A 169 -4.93 -0.64 -8.25
N LEU A 170 -5.62 -1.77 -8.14
CA LEU A 170 -7.07 -1.85 -8.18
C LEU A 170 -7.56 -3.19 -7.62
N HIS A 171 -8.86 -3.28 -7.36
CA HIS A 171 -9.48 -4.56 -7.07
C HIS A 171 -9.87 -5.27 -8.37
N GLY A 172 -9.27 -6.42 -8.64
CA GLY A 172 -9.45 -7.16 -9.88
C GLY A 172 -10.91 -7.52 -10.18
N HIS A 173 -11.27 -7.57 -11.46
CA HIS A 173 -12.61 -7.98 -11.93
C HIS A 173 -13.79 -7.17 -11.35
N THR A 174 -13.53 -5.94 -10.91
CA THR A 174 -14.56 -5.02 -10.39
C THR A 174 -14.54 -3.67 -11.09
N ALA A 175 -15.53 -2.82 -10.81
CA ALA A 175 -15.65 -1.48 -11.41
C ALA A 175 -14.86 -0.41 -10.64
N THR A 176 -13.79 -0.79 -9.94
CA THR A 176 -12.98 0.13 -9.14
C THR A 176 -12.07 0.97 -10.03
N LYS A 177 -11.95 2.27 -9.75
CA LYS A 177 -10.95 3.12 -10.44
C LYS A 177 -9.56 2.78 -9.93
N GLU A 178 -8.60 2.66 -10.83
CA GLU A 178 -7.20 2.35 -10.52
C GLU A 178 -6.39 3.56 -10.06
N VAL A 179 -5.26 3.30 -9.41
CA VAL A 179 -4.20 4.29 -9.13
C VAL A 179 -2.83 3.75 -9.58
N PRO A 180 -1.89 4.60 -10.03
CA PRO A 180 -0.56 4.13 -10.42
C PRO A 180 0.21 3.54 -9.23
N PHE A 181 0.88 2.40 -9.42
CA PHE A 181 1.71 1.77 -8.37
C PHE A 181 2.82 2.70 -7.87
N ARG A 182 3.38 3.53 -8.77
CA ARG A 182 4.39 4.55 -8.42
C ARG A 182 3.87 5.56 -7.41
N GLU A 183 2.64 6.04 -7.56
CA GLU A 183 2.04 7.00 -6.62
C GLU A 183 1.79 6.37 -5.25
N VAL A 184 1.40 5.09 -5.22
CA VAL A 184 1.30 4.32 -3.96
C VAL A 184 2.66 4.22 -3.28
N CYS A 185 3.73 3.93 -4.04
CA CYS A 185 5.09 3.87 -3.50
C CYS A 185 5.59 5.21 -2.97
N GLU A 186 5.26 6.30 -3.66
CA GLU A 186 5.54 7.67 -3.24
C GLU A 186 4.87 8.02 -1.90
N VAL A 187 3.58 7.73 -1.77
CA VAL A 187 2.85 7.98 -0.51
C VAL A 187 3.41 7.13 0.62
N ILE A 188 3.73 5.86 0.38
CA ILE A 188 4.33 5.01 1.41
C ILE A 188 5.69 5.57 1.86
N ARG A 189 6.56 6.02 0.95
CA ARG A 189 7.82 6.69 1.29
C ARG A 189 7.60 7.86 2.25
N ASP A 190 6.61 8.71 1.97
CA ASP A 190 6.40 9.97 2.71
C ASP A 190 5.73 9.78 4.08
N TYR A 191 4.95 8.70 4.25
CA TYR A 191 4.07 8.51 5.40
C TYR A 191 4.35 7.25 6.24
N ALA A 192 5.11 6.27 5.74
CA ALA A 192 5.37 5.00 6.43
C ALA A 192 5.79 5.20 7.89
N PHE A 193 6.69 6.16 8.13
CA PHE A 193 7.29 6.39 9.45
C PHE A 193 6.89 7.71 10.12
N ARG A 194 5.82 8.38 9.65
CA ARG A 194 5.38 9.69 10.20
C ARG A 194 4.71 9.58 11.56
N ALA A 195 3.80 8.62 11.72
CA ALA A 195 3.05 8.41 12.96
C ALA A 195 3.72 7.43 13.92
N SER A 196 4.62 6.57 13.40
CA SER A 196 5.32 5.55 14.17
C SER A 196 6.61 5.16 13.43
N ASP A 197 7.69 4.94 14.17
CA ASP A 197 8.98 4.47 13.64
C ASP A 197 9.11 2.95 13.56
N GLN A 198 8.06 2.22 13.95
CA GLN A 198 7.99 0.77 13.90
C GLN A 198 7.90 0.26 12.45
N PRO A 199 8.32 -0.98 12.16
CA PRO A 199 8.32 -1.52 10.80
C PRO A 199 6.96 -1.47 10.12
N LEU A 200 7.00 -1.31 8.80
CA LEU A 200 5.82 -1.43 7.94
C LEU A 200 5.91 -2.73 7.14
N ILE A 201 4.86 -3.55 7.21
CA ILE A 201 4.68 -4.72 6.35
C ILE A 201 3.85 -4.29 5.13
N VAL A 202 4.36 -4.53 3.94
CA VAL A 202 3.65 -4.32 2.68
C VAL A 202 3.31 -5.70 2.10
N SER A 203 2.03 -6.06 2.17
CA SER A 203 1.49 -7.27 1.56
C SER A 203 1.17 -7.00 0.09
N LEU A 204 1.90 -7.66 -0.80
CA LEU A 204 1.69 -7.54 -2.25
C LEU A 204 0.86 -8.71 -2.76
N GLU A 205 -0.29 -8.41 -3.36
CA GLU A 205 -1.05 -9.34 -4.20
C GLU A 205 -0.72 -9.06 -5.67
N VAL A 206 0.16 -9.88 -6.24
CA VAL A 206 0.77 -9.61 -7.55
C VAL A 206 0.04 -10.37 -8.65
N HIS A 207 -0.63 -9.62 -9.53
CA HIS A 207 -1.27 -10.10 -10.76
C HIS A 207 -0.52 -9.67 -12.02
N CYS A 208 0.70 -9.18 -11.86
CA CYS A 208 1.52 -8.65 -12.93
C CYS A 208 2.27 -9.73 -13.73
N SER A 209 2.51 -9.49 -15.01
CA SER A 209 3.47 -10.22 -15.84
C SER A 209 4.91 -10.01 -15.37
N LEU A 210 5.84 -10.87 -15.78
CA LEU A 210 7.25 -10.78 -15.35
C LEU A 210 7.90 -9.44 -15.73
N ALA A 211 7.54 -8.87 -16.89
CA ALA A 211 8.05 -7.58 -17.31
C ALA A 211 7.56 -6.45 -16.38
N GLN A 212 6.27 -6.45 -16.02
CA GLN A 212 5.68 -5.49 -15.09
C GLN A 212 6.20 -5.69 -13.66
N GLN A 213 6.45 -6.93 -13.24
CA GLN A 213 7.11 -7.23 -11.96
C GLN A 213 8.53 -6.63 -11.90
N GLY A 214 9.30 -6.65 -12.99
CA GLY A 214 10.58 -5.94 -13.08
C GLY A 214 10.41 -4.43 -12.84
N ILE A 215 9.40 -3.82 -13.45
CA ILE A 215 9.06 -2.40 -13.22
C ILE A 215 8.64 -2.15 -11.77
N MET A 216 7.90 -3.07 -11.14
CA MET A 216 7.56 -2.96 -9.71
C MET A 216 8.83 -2.92 -8.84
N VAL A 217 9.80 -3.80 -9.09
CA VAL A 217 11.07 -3.84 -8.34
C VAL A 217 11.86 -2.56 -8.53
N GLU A 218 11.93 -2.04 -9.76
CA GLU A 218 12.58 -0.74 -10.04
C GLU A 218 11.92 0.39 -9.24
N ILE A 219 10.59 0.51 -9.31
CA ILE A 219 9.83 1.53 -8.57
C ILE A 219 10.04 1.39 -7.05
N MET A 220 9.92 0.18 -6.50
CA MET A 220 10.14 -0.05 -5.06
C MET A 220 11.59 0.29 -4.68
N THR A 221 12.56 0.00 -5.53
CA THR A 221 13.96 0.34 -5.29
C THR A 221 14.16 1.85 -5.30
N ASP A 222 13.57 2.56 -6.26
CA ASP A 222 13.66 4.03 -6.36
C ASP A 222 13.13 4.72 -5.08
N TYR A 223 12.00 4.25 -4.55
CA TYR A 223 11.32 4.91 -3.44
C TYR A 223 11.68 4.35 -2.07
N TRP A 224 11.97 3.05 -1.95
CA TRP A 224 12.05 2.35 -0.67
C TRP A 224 13.42 1.75 -0.35
N LYS A 225 14.39 1.74 -1.27
CA LYS A 225 15.70 1.07 -1.07
C LYS A 225 16.37 1.32 0.30
N PRO A 226 16.41 2.56 0.84
CA PRO A 226 17.02 2.79 2.17
C PRO A 226 16.26 2.13 3.32
N PHE A 227 14.97 1.84 3.14
CA PHE A 227 14.05 1.31 4.15
C PHE A 227 13.85 -0.20 4.01
N LEU A 228 14.12 -0.80 2.85
CA LEU A 228 13.98 -2.24 2.68
C LEU A 228 14.88 -3.01 3.66
N VAL A 229 14.37 -4.14 4.16
CA VAL A 229 15.16 -5.08 4.96
C VAL A 229 16.14 -5.79 4.04
N PRO A 230 17.45 -5.79 4.33
CA PRO A 230 18.41 -6.54 3.54
C PRO A 230 18.16 -8.05 3.69
N PRO A 231 18.38 -8.85 2.62
CA PRO A 231 18.36 -10.30 2.76
C PRO A 231 19.43 -10.73 3.77
N PRO A 232 19.14 -11.68 4.68
CA PRO A 232 20.15 -12.22 5.58
C PRO A 232 21.14 -13.09 4.81
N ASP A 233 22.43 -12.98 5.16
CA ASP A 233 23.51 -13.72 4.50
C ASP A 233 23.44 -15.24 4.71
N ASP A 234 22.83 -15.68 5.83
CA ASP A 234 22.80 -17.07 6.31
C ASP A 234 21.37 -17.58 6.55
N PHE A 235 20.42 -17.22 5.68
CA PHE A 235 19.04 -17.67 5.80
C PHE A 235 18.92 -19.20 5.80
N CYS A 236 18.29 -19.72 6.85
CA CYS A 236 17.81 -21.10 6.93
C CYS A 236 16.50 -21.19 7.73
N ASP A 237 15.81 -22.33 7.65
CA ASP A 237 14.50 -22.55 8.29
C ASP A 237 14.52 -22.40 9.83
N THR A 238 15.69 -22.42 10.46
CA THR A 238 15.85 -22.22 11.91
C THR A 238 16.22 -20.78 12.29
N THR A 239 16.38 -19.89 11.30
CA THR A 239 16.70 -18.48 11.52
C THR A 239 15.56 -17.83 12.30
N PRO A 240 15.81 -17.27 13.50
CA PRO A 240 14.76 -16.63 14.27
C PRO A 240 14.28 -15.36 13.56
N MET A 241 12.98 -15.07 13.67
CA MET A 241 12.48 -13.78 13.20
C MET A 241 13.14 -12.62 13.95
N PRO A 242 13.40 -11.49 13.26
CA PRO A 242 14.04 -10.32 13.86
C PRO A 242 13.22 -9.75 15.01
N THR A 243 13.92 -9.08 15.94
CA THR A 243 13.26 -8.30 17.00
C THR A 243 12.62 -7.05 16.41
N LEU A 244 11.59 -6.54 17.08
CA LEU A 244 10.91 -5.33 16.63
C LEU A 244 11.87 -4.12 16.58
N ALA A 245 12.78 -4.02 17.56
CA ALA A 245 13.81 -2.99 17.62
C ALA A 245 14.74 -3.00 16.38
N SER A 246 15.15 -4.19 15.92
CA SER A 246 16.05 -4.33 14.76
C SER A 246 15.42 -3.90 13.44
N LEU A 247 14.09 -3.86 13.38
CA LEU A 247 13.30 -3.48 12.20
C LEU A 247 12.81 -2.02 12.23
N ARG A 248 13.32 -1.21 13.16
CA ARG A 248 13.00 0.21 13.24
C ARG A 248 13.25 0.91 11.90
N LYS A 249 12.25 1.65 11.42
CA LYS A 249 12.23 2.33 10.11
C LYS A 249 12.53 1.41 8.93
N ARG A 250 12.07 0.15 8.99
CA ARG A 250 12.18 -0.82 7.89
C ARG A 250 10.84 -1.15 7.23
N ILE A 251 10.89 -1.43 5.94
CA ILE A 251 9.78 -1.95 5.13
C ILE A 251 10.05 -3.42 4.84
N LEU A 252 9.11 -4.29 5.24
CA LEU A 252 9.10 -5.71 4.93
C LEU A 252 8.13 -5.97 3.78
N ILE A 253 8.59 -6.64 2.73
CA ILE A 253 7.74 -7.05 1.61
C ILE A 253 7.24 -8.47 1.86
N LYS A 254 5.94 -8.63 2.04
CA LYS A 254 5.26 -9.93 2.05
C LYS A 254 4.76 -10.22 0.65
N VAL A 255 5.40 -11.16 -0.03
CA VAL A 255 5.02 -11.60 -1.39
C VAL A 255 5.29 -13.09 -1.56
N LYS A 256 4.68 -13.71 -2.57
CA LYS A 256 4.95 -15.09 -2.94
C LYS A 256 6.37 -15.23 -3.49
N TYR A 257 7.22 -15.97 -2.78
CA TYR A 257 8.57 -16.32 -3.21
C TYR A 257 8.56 -17.49 -4.21
N SER A 258 9.42 -17.44 -5.22
CA SER A 258 9.69 -18.55 -6.13
C SER A 258 11.19 -18.79 -6.15
N ALA A 259 11.61 -19.96 -5.63
CA ALA A 259 13.02 -20.29 -5.57
C ALA A 259 13.63 -20.31 -6.98
N PRO A 260 14.84 -19.76 -7.18
CA PRO A 260 15.52 -19.85 -8.45
C PRO A 260 15.64 -21.32 -8.85
N SER A 261 15.22 -21.64 -10.07
CA SER A 261 15.34 -22.99 -10.60
C SER A 261 16.82 -23.37 -10.60
N LYS A 262 17.18 -24.45 -9.88
CA LYS A 262 18.51 -25.04 -9.98
C LYS A 262 18.75 -25.30 -11.46
N LYS A 263 19.74 -24.63 -12.06
CA LYS A 263 20.17 -24.92 -13.43
C LYS A 263 20.64 -26.36 -13.43
N THR A 264 19.79 -27.28 -13.89
CA THR A 264 20.23 -28.63 -14.24
C THR A 264 21.25 -28.45 -15.35
N GLU A 265 22.53 -28.63 -15.04
CA GLU A 265 23.55 -28.81 -16.06
C GLU A 265 23.07 -29.95 -16.96
N GLN A 266 22.68 -29.60 -18.19
CA GLN A 266 22.36 -30.59 -19.20
C GLN A 266 23.64 -31.32 -19.53
N HIS A 267 23.83 -32.50 -18.92
CA HIS A 267 24.86 -33.42 -19.33
C HIS A 267 24.49 -33.92 -20.74
N LEU A 268 25.12 -33.33 -21.76
CA LEU A 268 25.03 -33.79 -23.13
C LEU A 268 25.51 -35.26 -23.18
N PRO A 269 24.73 -36.20 -23.72
CA PRO A 269 25.18 -37.58 -23.82
C PRO A 269 26.36 -37.66 -24.82
N PRO A 270 27.33 -38.57 -24.59
CA PRO A 270 28.49 -38.69 -25.45
C PRO A 270 28.07 -39.19 -26.83
N VAL A 271 28.55 -38.49 -27.87
CA VAL A 271 28.44 -38.88 -29.26
C VAL A 271 29.09 -40.25 -29.45
N THR A 272 28.28 -41.27 -29.71
CA THR A 272 28.78 -42.58 -30.18
C THR A 272 28.63 -42.66 -31.69
N ARG A 273 29.73 -43.09 -32.30
CA ARG A 273 29.99 -43.16 -33.74
C ARG A 273 29.32 -44.40 -34.34
N ALA A 274 28.78 -44.24 -35.54
CA ALA A 274 27.94 -45.18 -36.29
C ALA A 274 28.46 -46.63 -36.44
N ARG A 275 27.51 -47.58 -36.56
CA ARG A 275 27.64 -48.78 -37.41
C ARG A 275 26.27 -49.29 -37.89
N ALA A 276 26.23 -49.73 -39.14
CA ALA A 276 25.05 -50.08 -39.94
C ALA A 276 24.63 -51.57 -39.90
N SER A 277 23.48 -51.86 -40.53
CA SER A 277 22.78 -53.14 -40.84
C SER A 277 21.84 -53.69 -39.75
N SER A 278 20.63 -54.23 -40.00
CA SER A 278 19.84 -54.53 -41.21
C SER A 278 18.44 -55.05 -40.80
N ASN A 279 17.39 -54.74 -41.59
CA ASN A 279 16.06 -55.37 -41.80
C ASN A 279 15.35 -56.21 -40.71
N ALA A 280 14.07 -55.91 -40.43
CA ALA A 280 12.88 -56.72 -40.84
C ALA A 280 11.53 -56.25 -40.19
N SER A 281 10.57 -55.91 -41.07
CA SER A 281 9.09 -56.09 -41.11
C SER A 281 8.17 -56.27 -39.87
N GLY A 282 6.98 -55.61 -39.94
CA GLY A 282 5.69 -56.02 -39.34
C GLY A 282 4.96 -54.87 -38.59
N GLU A 283 4.16 -54.03 -39.26
CA GLU A 283 2.68 -54.05 -39.38
C GLU A 283 1.85 -53.58 -38.15
N GLN A 284 1.14 -52.44 -38.34
CA GLN A 284 -0.25 -52.07 -37.95
C GLN A 284 -0.64 -52.07 -36.44
N ASP A 285 -1.49 -51.21 -35.87
CA ASP A 285 -2.40 -50.16 -36.36
C ASP A 285 -2.73 -49.18 -35.20
N SER A 286 -3.15 -47.98 -35.61
CA SER A 286 -3.99 -46.94 -34.97
C SER A 286 -4.27 -46.93 -33.45
N ASP A 287 -3.88 -45.82 -32.80
CA ASP A 287 -4.75 -45.17 -31.79
C ASP A 287 -4.62 -43.65 -31.92
N SER A 288 -5.71 -42.98 -32.24
CA SER A 288 -5.78 -41.53 -32.35
C SER A 288 -7.09 -41.03 -31.77
N ASN A 289 -7.00 -40.45 -30.57
CA ASN A 289 -7.96 -39.44 -30.12
C ASN A 289 -7.18 -38.35 -29.36
N GLU A 290 -6.89 -37.26 -30.08
CA GLU A 290 -6.30 -36.03 -29.57
C GLU A 290 -7.32 -35.32 -28.65
N ALA A 291 -7.01 -35.22 -27.36
CA ALA A 291 -7.53 -34.16 -26.52
C ALA A 291 -6.48 -33.04 -26.47
N GLN A 292 -6.77 -31.93 -27.15
CA GLN A 292 -5.98 -30.70 -27.07
C GLN A 292 -6.03 -30.18 -25.63
N VAL A 293 -4.90 -30.28 -24.92
CA VAL A 293 -4.65 -29.55 -23.68
C VAL A 293 -3.78 -28.35 -24.04
N GLU A 294 -4.39 -27.17 -24.08
CA GLU A 294 -3.63 -25.92 -24.15
C GLU A 294 -2.70 -25.80 -22.93
N PRO A 295 -1.42 -25.42 -23.11
CA PRO A 295 -0.52 -25.25 -21.98
C PRO A 295 -0.82 -23.92 -21.29
N GLN A 296 -1.46 -23.99 -20.11
CA GLN A 296 -1.51 -22.87 -19.17
C GLN A 296 -0.08 -22.45 -18.81
N GLY A 297 0.31 -21.25 -19.21
CA GLY A 297 1.60 -20.65 -18.91
C GLY A 297 1.83 -20.57 -17.40
N LYS A 298 2.93 -21.18 -16.94
CA LYS A 298 3.39 -21.08 -15.54
C LYS A 298 3.72 -19.62 -15.23
N LYS A 299 2.90 -18.98 -14.39
CA LYS A 299 3.17 -17.66 -13.82
C LYS A 299 4.41 -17.73 -12.91
N GLY A 300 5.52 -17.17 -13.37
CA GLY A 300 6.67 -16.88 -12.52
C GLY A 300 6.37 -15.70 -11.60
N ASN A 301 6.70 -15.80 -10.31
CA ASN A 301 6.61 -14.70 -9.35
C ASN A 301 7.98 -14.04 -9.20
N ILE A 302 7.99 -12.85 -8.59
CA ILE A 302 9.16 -11.96 -8.44
C ILE A 302 10.39 -12.79 -8.07
N CYS A 303 11.29 -12.90 -9.04
CA CYS A 303 12.62 -13.46 -8.84
C CYS A 303 13.50 -12.34 -8.27
N GLU A 304 14.25 -12.69 -7.22
CA GLU A 304 15.30 -11.95 -6.49
C GLU A 304 15.73 -10.58 -7.05
N ALA A 305 15.75 -9.59 -6.15
CA ALA A 305 16.45 -8.31 -6.31
C ALA A 305 17.93 -8.43 -5.89
#